data_AF-A0A1B9VKQ2-F1
#
_entry.id   AF-A0A1B9VKQ2-F1
#
_cell.length_a   1.000
_cell.length_b   1.000
_cell.length_c   1.000
_cell.angle_alpha   90.00
_cell.angle_beta   90.00
_cell.angle_gamma   90.00
#
_symmetry.space_group_name_H-M   'P 1'
#
loop_
_entity.id
_entity.type
_entity.pdbx_description
1 polymer ?
#
loop_
_entity_poly.entity_id
_entity_poly.type
_entity_poly.pdbx_seq_one_letter_code
_entity_poly.pdbx_strand_id
1 'polypeptide(L)' 'MSDMEVLSLAYQRQAQGDTRDLSVIIADIRADLATMQSPAPGPTDEIGFKSEVIKGVRTEYKIMGDGSMVEVTS' A
#
# COMPACT_ATOMS: atom_id res chain seq x y z
N MET A 1 -9.30 -6.71 0.21
CA MET A 1 -9.73 -8.07 -0.18
C MET A 1 -10.13 -8.82 1.08
N SER A 2 -11.25 -9.52 1.05
CA SER A 2 -11.82 -10.20 2.22
C SER A 2 -11.32 -11.65 2.31
N ASP A 3 -11.34 -12.25 3.51
CA ASP A 3 -10.94 -13.65 3.71
C ASP A 3 -11.73 -14.64 2.81
N MET A 4 -13.01 -14.34 2.55
CA MET A 4 -13.85 -15.09 1.61
C MET A 4 -13.30 -15.10 0.18
N GLU A 5 -12.74 -13.98 -0.29
CA GLU A 5 -12.19 -13.87 -1.64
C GLU A 5 -10.89 -14.67 -1.77
N VAL A 6 -10.05 -14.65 -0.72
CA VAL A 6 -8.82 -15.46 -0.65
C VAL A 6 -9.14 -16.94 -0.65
N LEU A 7 -10.15 -17.36 0.12
CA LEU A 7 -10.59 -18.75 0.19
C LEU A 7 -11.16 -19.22 -1.16
N SER A 8 -11.99 -18.41 -1.81
CA SER A 8 -12.56 -18.72 -3.12
C SER A 8 -11.48 -18.88 -4.18
N LEU A 9 -10.45 -18.02 -4.17
CA LEU A 9 -9.32 -18.09 -5.08
C LEU A 9 -8.45 -19.33 -4.82
N ALA A 10 -8.28 -19.73 -3.56
CA ALA A 10 -7.56 -20.94 -3.19
C ALA A 10 -8.26 -22.21 -3.70
N TYR A 11 -9.58 -22.31 -3.55
CA TYR A 11 -10.35 -23.42 -4.12
C TYR A 11 -10.30 -23.46 -5.65
N GLN A 12 -10.32 -22.29 -6.30
CA GLN A 12 -10.18 -22.23 -7.75
C GLN A 12 -8.82 -22.77 -8.22
N ARG A 13 -7.73 -22.48 -7.50
CA ARG A 13 -6.40 -23.03 -7.82
C ARG A 13 -6.35 -24.55 -7.65
N GLN A 14 -6.99 -25.10 -6.61
CA GLN A 14 -7.11 -26.56 -6.48
C GLN A 14 -7.91 -27.19 -7.63
N ALA A 15 -9.00 -26.55 -8.06
CA ALA A 15 -9.78 -27.01 -9.22
C ALA A 15 -8.99 -26.98 -10.54
N GLN A 16 -7.94 -26.15 -10.63
CA GLN A 16 -7.01 -26.09 -11.77
C GLN A 16 -5.87 -27.12 -11.68
N GLY A 17 -5.83 -27.95 -10.64
CA GLY A 17 -4.84 -29.00 -10.46
C GLY A 17 -3.74 -28.70 -9.44
N ASP A 18 -3.87 -27.63 -8.65
CA ASP A 18 -2.96 -27.37 -7.52
C ASP A 18 -3.24 -28.38 -6.38
N THR A 19 -2.32 -29.31 -6.17
CA THR A 19 -2.48 -30.40 -5.17
C THR A 19 -1.96 -30.03 -3.78
N ARG A 20 -1.45 -28.81 -3.60
CA ARG A 20 -1.00 -28.31 -2.30
C ARG A 20 -2.18 -28.17 -1.33
N ASP A 21 -1.88 -28.23 -0.04
CA ASP A 21 -2.85 -27.94 1.01
C ASP A 21 -3.44 -26.54 0.85
N LEU A 22 -4.75 -26.41 1.14
CA LEU A 22 -5.47 -25.15 1.00
C LEU A 22 -4.82 -24.03 1.82
N SER A 23 -4.27 -24.35 3.00
CA SER A 23 -3.55 -23.41 3.87
C SER A 23 -2.28 -22.85 3.21
N VAL A 24 -1.57 -23.66 2.44
CA VAL A 24 -0.36 -23.26 1.70
C VAL A 24 -0.74 -22.34 0.54
N ILE A 25 -1.81 -22.68 -0.19
CA ILE A 25 -2.32 -21.87 -1.31
C ILE A 25 -2.83 -20.51 -0.80
N ILE A 26 -3.52 -20.48 0.34
CA ILE A 26 -3.97 -19.25 0.99
C ILE A 26 -2.78 -18.37 1.40
N ALA A 27 -1.74 -18.98 1.97
CA ALA A 27 -0.53 -18.25 2.36
C ALA A 27 0.18 -17.63 1.16
N ASP A 28 0.26 -18.37 0.05
CA ASP A 28 0.83 -17.91 -1.23
C ASP A 28 0.05 -16.72 -1.82
N ILE A 29 -1.29 -16.83 -1.87
CA ILE A 29 -2.17 -15.74 -2.33
C ILE A 29 -2.01 -14.49 -1.45
N ARG A 30 -1.94 -14.66 -0.12
CA ARG A 30 -1.74 -13.54 0.80
C ARG A 30 -0.37 -12.89 0.64
N ALA A 31 0.67 -13.68 0.40
CA ALA A 31 2.01 -13.16 0.12
C ALA A 31 2.04 -12.37 -1.19
N ASP A 32 1.43 -12.90 -2.26
CA ASP A 32 1.31 -12.21 -3.55
C ASP A 32 0.58 -10.86 -3.40
N LEU A 33 -0.55 -10.84 -2.69
CA LEU A 33 -1.27 -9.61 -2.36
C LEU A 33 -0.45 -8.61 -1.55
N ALA A 34 0.35 -9.10 -0.59
CA ALA A 34 1.24 -8.25 0.20
C ALA A 34 2.35 -7.63 -0.66
N THR A 35 2.79 -8.30 -1.74
CA THR A 35 3.74 -7.73 -2.70
C THR A 35 3.10 -6.74 -3.67
N MET A 36 1.80 -6.86 -3.95
CA MET A 36 1.04 -5.91 -4.77
C MET A 36 0.72 -4.61 -4.01
N GLN A 37 0.61 -4.66 -2.68
CA GLN A 37 0.63 -3.44 -1.87
C GLN A 37 2.06 -2.91 -1.85
N SER A 38 2.31 -1.77 -2.50
CA SER A 38 3.54 -1.01 -2.21
C SER A 38 3.66 -0.87 -0.70
N PRO A 39 4.87 -1.09 -0.13
CA PRO A 39 5.08 -0.88 1.30
C PRO A 39 4.53 0.51 1.65
N ALA A 40 3.80 0.59 2.76
CA ALA A 40 3.33 1.87 3.24
C ALA A 40 4.53 2.83 3.29
N PRO A 41 4.40 4.07 2.78
CA PRO A 41 5.50 5.01 2.81
C PRO A 41 6.01 5.13 4.24
N GLY A 42 7.32 5.01 4.41
CA GLY A 42 7.97 5.20 5.69
C GLY A 42 7.78 6.63 6.19
N PRO A 43 8.04 6.88 7.49
CA PRO A 43 7.72 8.17 8.11
C PRO A 43 8.43 9.35 7.45
N THR A 44 9.57 9.11 6.81
CA THR A 44 10.38 10.13 6.12
C THR A 44 10.24 10.09 4.59
N ASP A 45 9.37 9.23 4.05
CA ASP A 45 9.13 9.18 2.61
C ASP A 45 8.22 10.36 2.20
N GLU A 46 8.53 10.99 1.06
CA GLU A 46 7.70 12.05 0.51
C GLU A 46 6.50 11.43 -0.22
N ILE A 47 5.29 11.77 0.23
CA ILE A 47 4.03 11.20 -0.29
C ILE A 47 3.18 12.21 -1.03
N GLY A 48 3.55 13.49 -1.01
CA GLY A 48 2.82 14.53 -1.72
C GLY A 48 3.33 15.93 -1.47
N PHE A 49 2.65 16.89 -2.11
CA PHE A 49 2.97 18.31 -2.04
C PHE A 49 1.72 19.14 -1.78
N LYS A 50 1.88 20.19 -0.99
CA LYS A 50 0.87 21.23 -0.78
C LYS A 50 1.53 22.59 -0.98
N SER A 51 0.88 23.48 -1.74
CA SER A 51 1.28 24.88 -1.84
C SER A 51 0.19 25.77 -1.27
N GLU A 52 0.55 26.73 -0.43
CA GLU A 52 -0.38 27.69 0.16
C GLU A 52 0.18 29.12 0.05
N VAL A 53 -0.70 30.12 -0.11
CA VAL A 53 -0.28 31.52 -0.15
C VAL A 53 -0.52 32.14 1.23
N ILE A 54 0.55 32.38 1.96
CA ILE A 54 0.51 32.96 3.30
C ILE A 54 1.06 34.38 3.21
N LYS A 55 0.21 35.37 3.52
CA LYS A 55 0.58 36.81 3.45
C LYS A 55 1.16 37.25 2.10
N GLY A 56 0.65 36.69 1.00
CA GLY A 56 1.10 37.00 -0.36
C GLY A 56 2.38 36.28 -0.80
N VAL A 57 2.96 35.44 0.07
CA VAL A 57 4.13 34.60 -0.24
C VAL A 57 3.64 33.17 -0.51
N ARG A 58 4.02 32.60 -1.65
CA ARG A 58 3.78 31.20 -1.94
C ARG A 58 4.73 30.36 -1.10
N THR A 59 4.15 29.53 -0.23
CA THR A 59 4.87 28.63 0.66
C THR A 59 4.56 27.19 0.25
N GLU A 60 5.60 26.38 0.06
CA GLU A 60 5.47 25.00 -0.41
C GLU A 60 5.78 24.05 0.75
N TYR A 61 5.03 22.95 0.82
CA TYR A 61 5.13 21.93 1.86
C TYR A 61 5.25 20.56 1.22
N LYS A 62 6.16 19.75 1.73
CA LYS A 62 6.22 18.30 1.49
C LYS A 62 5.37 17.61 2.53
N ILE A 63 4.53 16.68 2.08
CA ILE A 63 3.78 15.79 2.95
C ILE A 63 4.60 14.53 3.10
N MET A 64 4.95 14.19 4.33
CA MET A 64 5.75 13.01 4.68
C MET A 64 4.85 11.80 4.95
N GLY A 65 5.39 10.58 4.90
CA GLY A 65 4.65 9.35 5.12
C GLY A 65 4.08 9.18 6.53
N ASP A 66 4.60 9.91 7.52
CA ASP A 66 4.02 10.02 8.87
C ASP A 66 2.85 11.03 8.96
N GLY A 67 2.55 11.72 7.85
CA GLY A 67 1.53 12.76 7.75
C GLY A 67 2.00 14.16 8.16
N SER A 68 3.27 14.32 8.57
CA SER A 68 3.83 15.63 8.86
C SER A 68 3.99 16.47 7.59
N MET A 69 3.91 17.80 7.74
CA MET A 69 4.17 18.75 6.65
C MET A 69 5.47 19.48 6.93
N VAL A 70 6.43 19.39 6.00
CA VAL A 70 7.72 20.08 6.09
C VAL A 70 7.73 21.21 5.08
N GLU A 71 7.93 22.44 5.54
CA GLU A 71 8.07 23.59 4.66
C GLU A 71 9.33 23.46 3.79
N VAL A 72 9.16 23.64 2.49
CA VAL A 72 10.25 23.70 1.52
C VAL A 72 10.59 25.16 1.33
N THR A 73 11.52 25.64 2.14
CA THR A 73 12.12 26.96 1.91
C THR A 73 13.06 26.84 0.69
N SER A 74 12.69 27.49 -0.41
CA SER A 74 13.60 27.69 -1.57
C SER A 74 14.62 28.79 -1.27
#